data_AF-A0A183TY01-F1
#
_entry.id   AF-A0A183TY01-F1
#
_cell.length_a   1.000
_cell.length_b   1.000
_cell.length_c   1.000
_cell.angle_alpha   90.00
_cell.angle_beta   90.00
_cell.angle_gamma   90.00
#
_symmetry.space_group_name_H-M   'P 1'
#
loop_
_entity.id
_entity.type
_entity.pdbx_description
1 polymer ?
#
loop_
_entity_poly.entity_id
_entity_poly.type
_entity_poly.pdbx_seq_one_letter_code
_entity_poly.pdbx_strand_id
1 'polypeptide(L)'
;MSNGVLVTGASGFLGIHCVQQLLREGYTVRGTVRDVKNQVKIEPLRELEGGDKVELVEADLEDDKGWTDAVKGCTYVLHVASPFPIVADESIIKTAVDGTLRVLRAAAQELSVKKVVLTSSCAAINGKFHSTLLYSKISSLKFANFLTEVFFKLAAIVMLNM
;
A
#
# COMPACT_ATOMS: atom_id res chain seq x y z
N MET A 1 -6.61 -21.99 4.67
CA MET A 1 -7.01 -20.82 3.85
C MET A 1 -5.76 -19.99 3.64
N SER A 2 -5.44 -19.56 2.40
CA SER A 2 -4.30 -18.66 2.21
C SER A 2 -4.59 -17.33 2.90
N ASN A 3 -3.58 -16.76 3.55
CA ASN A 3 -3.60 -15.44 4.18
C ASN A 3 -2.61 -14.51 3.46
N GLY A 4 -2.55 -14.63 2.13
CA GLY A 4 -1.64 -13.82 1.30
C GLY A 4 -2.06 -12.35 1.28
N VAL A 5 -1.12 -11.43 1.47
CA VAL A 5 -1.35 -10.00 1.41
C VAL A 5 -0.44 -9.36 0.38
N LEU A 6 -1.03 -8.66 -0.59
CA LEU A 6 -0.31 -7.77 -1.47
C LEU A 6 -0.11 -6.42 -0.78
N VAL A 7 1.13 -5.93 -0.70
CA VAL A 7 1.46 -4.57 -0.28
C VAL A 7 2.06 -3.84 -1.48
N THR A 8 1.35 -2.85 -2.02
CA THR A 8 1.91 -2.05 -3.13
C THR A 8 2.93 -1.06 -2.59
N GLY A 9 4.02 -0.82 -3.34
CA GLY A 9 5.07 0.10 -2.90
C GLY A 9 5.76 -0.37 -1.63
N ALA A 10 6.04 -1.68 -1.53
CA ALA A 10 6.56 -2.33 -0.35
C ALA A 10 7.90 -1.74 0.12
N SER A 11 8.74 -1.26 -0.79
CA SER A 11 10.02 -0.62 -0.48
C SER A 11 9.92 0.85 -0.04
N GLY A 12 8.71 1.41 -0.04
CA GLY A 12 8.46 2.76 0.46
C GLY A 12 8.42 2.81 1.99
N PHE A 13 8.50 4.02 2.54
CA PHE A 13 8.52 4.26 3.99
C PHE A 13 7.34 3.61 4.72
N LEU A 14 6.09 3.82 4.26
CA LEU A 14 4.92 3.16 4.86
C LEU A 14 4.86 1.66 4.51
N GLY A 15 5.27 1.29 3.30
CA GLY A 15 5.23 -0.07 2.79
C GLY A 15 6.02 -1.04 3.66
N ILE A 16 7.27 -0.69 3.99
CA ILE A 16 8.17 -1.56 4.76
C ILE A 16 7.64 -1.82 6.18
N HIS A 17 7.02 -0.83 6.82
CA HIS A 17 6.41 -1.01 8.13
C HIS A 17 5.13 -1.86 8.08
N CYS A 18 4.36 -1.78 6.97
CA CYS A 18 3.24 -2.69 6.75
C CYS A 18 3.72 -4.13 6.58
N VAL A 19 4.76 -4.34 5.75
CA VAL A 19 5.38 -5.65 5.52
C VAL A 19 5.88 -6.24 6.84
N GLN A 20 6.66 -5.50 7.61
CA GLN A 20 7.21 -5.96 8.90
C GLN A 20 6.12 -6.44 9.85
N GLN A 21 5.02 -5.69 9.97
CA GLN A 21 3.94 -6.05 10.87
C GLN A 21 3.14 -7.25 10.36
N LEU A 22 2.87 -7.33 9.06
CA LEU A 22 2.21 -8.50 8.46
C LEU A 22 3.02 -9.78 8.67
N LEU A 23 4.35 -9.72 8.53
CA LEU A 23 5.25 -10.85 8.79
C LEU A 23 5.19 -11.28 10.26
N ARG A 24 5.22 -10.34 11.21
CA ARG A 24 5.08 -10.62 12.65
C ARG A 24 3.77 -11.31 13.01
N GLU A 25 2.70 -10.96 12.31
CA GLU A 25 1.36 -11.55 12.49
C GLU A 25 1.19 -12.87 11.70
N GLY A 26 2.23 -13.36 11.03
CA GLY A 26 2.23 -14.65 10.33
C GLY A 26 1.55 -14.65 8.96
N TYR A 27 1.38 -13.49 8.32
CA TYR A 27 0.87 -13.40 6.95
C TYR A 27 1.96 -13.71 5.93
N THR A 28 1.58 -14.34 4.81
CA THR A 28 2.43 -14.41 3.63
C THR A 28 2.34 -13.09 2.88
N VAL A 29 3.47 -12.44 2.61
CA VAL A 29 3.51 -11.10 2.03
C VAL A 29 4.09 -11.14 0.63
N ARG A 30 3.36 -10.54 -0.32
CA ARG A 30 3.87 -10.15 -1.63
C ARG A 30 3.97 -8.63 -1.68
N GLY A 31 5.12 -8.11 -2.08
CA GLY A 31 5.39 -6.68 -2.18
C GLY A 31 5.59 -6.25 -3.63
N THR A 32 4.93 -5.18 -4.06
CA THR A 32 5.30 -4.57 -5.34
C THR A 32 6.45 -3.59 -5.17
N VAL A 33 7.39 -3.62 -6.12
CA VAL A 33 8.43 -2.61 -6.31
C VAL A 33 8.46 -2.22 -7.78
N ARG A 34 8.98 -1.03 -8.10
CA ARG A 34 9.08 -0.57 -9.49
C ARG A 34 10.18 -1.24 -10.30
N ASP A 35 11.24 -1.67 -9.62
CA ASP A 35 12.38 -2.36 -10.22
C ASP A 35 12.91 -3.38 -9.21
N VAL A 36 12.75 -4.67 -9.52
CA VAL A 36 13.24 -5.76 -8.65
C VAL A 36 14.76 -5.87 -8.61
N LYS A 37 15.48 -5.17 -9.50
CA LYS A 37 16.95 -5.14 -9.56
C LYS A 37 17.53 -3.98 -8.74
N ASN A 38 16.71 -3.06 -8.27
CA ASN A 38 17.16 -1.92 -7.47
C ASN A 38 17.41 -2.33 -6.01
N GLN A 39 18.61 -2.86 -5.74
CA GLN A 39 18.98 -3.35 -4.41
C GLN A 39 18.90 -2.27 -3.32
N VAL A 40 19.24 -1.02 -3.64
CA VAL A 40 19.14 0.08 -2.66
C VAL A 40 17.72 0.24 -2.11
N LYS A 41 16.69 -0.04 -2.92
CA LYS A 41 15.29 0.00 -2.48
C LYS A 41 14.84 -1.30 -1.82
N ILE A 42 15.47 -2.43 -2.12
CA ILE A 42 14.98 -3.76 -1.73
C ILE A 42 15.70 -4.30 -0.49
N GLU A 43 16.98 -4.02 -0.31
CA GLU A 43 17.76 -4.50 0.84
C GLU A 43 17.10 -4.19 2.20
N PRO A 44 16.54 -2.99 2.45
CA PRO A 44 15.85 -2.73 3.72
C PRO A 44 14.68 -3.69 4.00
N LEU A 45 13.97 -4.14 2.95
CA LEU A 45 12.91 -5.15 3.10
C LEU A 45 13.48 -6.52 3.43
N ARG A 46 14.65 -6.87 2.87
CA ARG A 46 15.32 -8.16 3.10
C ARG A 46 15.92 -8.27 4.50
N GLU A 47 16.32 -7.14 5.08
CA GLU A 47 16.84 -7.06 6.45
C GLU A 47 15.76 -7.23 7.53
N LEU A 48 14.47 -7.19 7.17
CA LEU A 48 13.38 -7.48 8.11
C LEU A 48 13.43 -8.95 8.55
N GLU A 49 13.00 -9.22 9.79
CA GLU A 49 12.74 -10.58 10.24
C GLU A 49 11.65 -11.23 9.36
N GLY A 50 12.01 -12.29 8.62
CA GLY A 50 11.14 -12.92 7.62
C GLY A 50 11.09 -12.21 6.26
N GLY A 51 11.91 -11.17 6.05
CA GLY A 51 12.01 -10.41 4.81
C GLY A 51 12.50 -11.23 3.61
N ASP A 52 13.27 -12.30 3.88
CA ASP A 52 13.69 -13.31 2.92
C ASP A 52 12.50 -14.06 2.29
N LYS A 53 11.39 -14.19 3.03
CA LYS A 53 10.16 -14.87 2.59
C LYS A 53 9.20 -13.95 1.84
N VAL A 54 9.48 -12.65 1.78
CA VAL A 54 8.65 -11.69 1.02
C VAL A 54 8.85 -11.96 -0.47
N GLU A 55 7.76 -12.26 -1.17
CA GLU A 55 7.79 -12.35 -2.63
C GLU A 55 7.76 -10.93 -3.20
N LEU A 56 8.75 -10.58 -4.02
CA LEU A 56 8.79 -9.28 -4.70
C LEU A 56 8.38 -9.44 -6.15
N VAL A 57 7.47 -8.59 -6.58
CA VAL A 57 6.97 -8.53 -7.96
C VAL A 57 7.13 -7.11 -8.49
N GLU A 58 7.39 -7.00 -9.78
CA GLU A 58 7.53 -5.70 -10.44
C GLU A 58 6.15 -5.18 -10.87
N ALA A 59 5.79 -3.97 -10.42
CA ALA A 59 4.61 -3.24 -10.88
C ALA A 59 4.78 -1.74 -10.61
N ASP A 60 4.38 -0.92 -11.59
CA ASP A 60 4.42 0.55 -11.52
C ASP A 60 3.02 1.12 -11.73
N LEU A 61 2.67 2.19 -11.00
CA LEU A 61 1.38 2.87 -11.14
C LEU A 61 1.21 3.52 -12.52
N GLU A 62 2.31 3.75 -13.23
CA GLU A 62 2.35 4.31 -14.57
C GLU A 62 2.23 3.27 -15.68
N ASP A 63 2.31 1.96 -15.37
CA ASP A 63 2.23 0.86 -16.34
C ASP A 63 1.06 -0.10 -16.00
N ASP A 64 0.39 -0.63 -17.03
CA ASP A 64 -0.67 -1.64 -16.89
C ASP A 64 -0.10 -3.04 -16.58
N LYS A 65 1.19 -3.28 -16.83
CA LYS A 65 1.84 -4.57 -16.65
C LYS A 65 2.05 -4.94 -15.17
N GLY A 66 2.10 -6.24 -14.90
CA GLY A 66 2.46 -6.80 -13.59
C GLY A 66 1.33 -6.86 -12.56
N TRP A 67 0.25 -6.09 -12.72
CA TRP A 67 -0.83 -6.04 -11.70
C TRP A 67 -1.59 -7.36 -11.53
N THR A 68 -1.86 -8.09 -12.62
CA THR A 68 -2.52 -9.40 -12.56
C THR A 68 -1.68 -10.42 -11.78
N ASP A 69 -0.38 -10.47 -12.05
CA ASP A 69 0.54 -11.35 -11.32
C ASP A 69 0.72 -10.90 -9.87
N ALA A 70 0.73 -9.59 -9.63
CA ALA A 70 0.85 -9.03 -8.28
C ALA A 70 -0.31 -9.47 -7.38
N VAL A 71 -1.57 -9.41 -7.85
CA VAL A 71 -2.73 -9.77 -7.01
C VAL A 71 -2.95 -11.29 -6.92
N LYS A 72 -2.41 -12.08 -7.84
CA LYS A 72 -2.71 -13.50 -8.00
C LYS A 72 -2.61 -14.30 -6.69
N GLY A 73 -3.71 -14.92 -6.26
CA GLY A 73 -3.77 -15.74 -5.05
C GLY A 73 -3.69 -14.96 -3.72
N CYS A 74 -3.67 -13.63 -3.74
CA CYS A 74 -3.72 -12.80 -2.55
C CYS A 74 -5.14 -12.72 -2.00
N THR A 75 -5.29 -12.76 -0.69
CA THR A 75 -6.57 -12.62 0.00
C THR A 75 -6.89 -11.16 0.31
N TYR A 76 -5.87 -10.35 0.54
CA TYR A 76 -6.01 -8.93 0.87
C TYR A 76 -5.03 -8.09 0.05
N VAL A 77 -5.41 -6.83 -0.20
CA VAL A 77 -4.53 -5.84 -0.84
C VAL A 77 -4.44 -4.60 0.05
N LEU A 78 -3.22 -4.19 0.40
CA LEU A 78 -2.90 -2.90 0.98
C LEU A 78 -2.30 -2.05 -0.14
N HIS A 79 -3.09 -1.12 -0.68
CA HIS A 79 -2.61 -0.14 -1.63
C HIS A 79 -1.96 1.02 -0.89
N VAL A 80 -0.62 1.01 -0.83
CA VAL A 80 0.21 2.01 -0.14
C VAL A 80 1.04 2.83 -1.13
N ALA A 81 1.31 2.31 -2.33
CA ALA A 81 2.00 3.03 -3.38
C ALA A 81 1.27 4.32 -3.77
N SER A 82 2.01 5.43 -3.82
CA SER A 82 1.55 6.72 -4.31
C SER A 82 2.69 7.41 -5.05
N PRO A 83 2.42 8.13 -6.16
CA PRO A 83 3.40 9.03 -6.74
C PRO A 83 3.71 10.14 -5.72
N PHE A 84 4.97 10.28 -5.33
CA PHE A 84 5.43 11.33 -4.41
C PHE A 84 6.76 11.92 -4.92
N PRO A 85 6.73 12.68 -6.02
CA PRO A 85 7.91 13.39 -6.50
C PRO A 85 8.22 14.61 -5.63
N ILE A 86 9.46 15.10 -5.72
CA ILE A 86 9.93 16.29 -4.99
C ILE A 86 9.21 17.56 -5.45
N VAL A 87 8.88 17.65 -6.74
CA VAL A 87 8.11 18.75 -7.33
C VAL A 87 6.80 18.21 -7.85
N ALA A 88 5.70 18.80 -7.39
CA ALA A 88 4.38 18.38 -7.80
C ALA A 88 3.93 19.09 -9.09
N ASP A 89 3.41 18.33 -10.05
CA ASP A 89 2.67 18.85 -11.19
C ASP A 89 1.30 18.15 -11.32
N GLU A 90 0.48 18.60 -12.26
CA GLU A 90 -0.87 18.05 -12.48
C GLU A 90 -0.86 16.57 -12.89
N SER A 91 0.25 16.07 -13.47
CA SER A 91 0.36 14.68 -13.92
C SER A 91 0.32 13.68 -12.76
N ILE A 92 0.72 14.11 -11.56
CA ILE A 92 0.68 13.28 -10.34
C ILE A 92 -0.75 12.87 -9.99
N ILE A 93 -1.72 13.77 -10.20
CA ILE A 93 -3.13 13.47 -9.94
C ILE A 93 -3.56 12.33 -10.86
N LYS A 94 -3.21 12.43 -12.15
CA LYS A 94 -3.51 11.40 -13.14
C LYS A 94 -2.83 10.07 -12.78
N THR A 95 -1.54 10.07 -12.42
CA THR A 95 -0.82 8.86 -12.00
C THR A 95 -1.42 8.24 -10.75
N ALA A 96 -1.82 9.04 -9.75
CA ALA A 96 -2.43 8.55 -8.53
C ALA A 96 -3.81 7.92 -8.80
N VAL A 97 -4.65 8.58 -9.60
CA VAL A 97 -5.99 8.08 -9.97
C VAL A 97 -5.89 6.83 -10.82
N ASP A 98 -5.15 6.88 -11.94
CA ASP A 98 -5.06 5.77 -12.87
C ASP A 98 -4.35 4.57 -12.22
N GLY A 99 -3.28 4.81 -11.47
CA GLY A 99 -2.58 3.78 -10.70
C GLY A 99 -3.47 3.10 -9.67
N THR A 100 -4.27 3.86 -8.92
CA THR A 100 -5.23 3.29 -7.98
C THR A 100 -6.29 2.47 -8.71
N LEU A 101 -6.80 2.95 -9.85
CA LEU A 101 -7.77 2.20 -10.66
C LEU A 101 -7.18 0.89 -11.22
N ARG A 102 -5.90 0.86 -11.60
CA ARG A 102 -5.21 -0.38 -12.01
C ARG A 102 -5.23 -1.43 -10.90
N VAL A 103 -4.81 -1.05 -9.70
CA VAL A 103 -4.79 -1.94 -8.53
C VAL A 103 -6.19 -2.45 -8.20
N LEU A 104 -7.19 -1.57 -8.20
CA LEU A 104 -8.58 -1.95 -7.91
C LEU A 104 -9.17 -2.87 -8.98
N ARG A 105 -8.88 -2.63 -10.26
CA ARG A 105 -9.35 -3.49 -11.36
C ARG A 105 -8.70 -4.88 -11.29
N ALA A 106 -7.39 -4.96 -11.05
CA ALA A 106 -6.71 -6.24 -10.88
C ALA A 106 -7.27 -7.00 -9.67
N ALA A 107 -7.42 -6.33 -8.53
CA ALA A 107 -8.00 -6.93 -7.33
C ALA A 107 -9.44 -7.42 -7.54
N ALA A 108 -10.26 -6.69 -8.32
CA ALA A 108 -11.63 -7.09 -8.63
C ALA A 108 -11.71 -8.30 -9.57
N GLN A 109 -10.68 -8.56 -10.37
CA GLN A 109 -10.59 -9.72 -11.26
C GLN A 109 -10.08 -10.98 -10.53
N GLU A 110 -9.38 -10.82 -9.41
CA GLU A 110 -8.87 -11.93 -8.61
C GLU A 110 -9.90 -12.38 -7.56
N LEU A 111 -10.54 -13.52 -7.81
CA LEU A 111 -11.62 -14.06 -6.97
C LEU A 111 -11.22 -14.32 -5.51
N SER A 112 -9.94 -14.54 -5.23
CA SER A 112 -9.45 -14.78 -3.87
C SER A 112 -9.36 -13.50 -3.02
N VAL A 113 -9.34 -12.31 -3.63
CA VAL A 113 -9.28 -11.04 -2.92
C VAL A 113 -10.62 -10.75 -2.23
N LYS A 114 -10.58 -10.64 -0.90
CA LYS A 114 -11.75 -10.34 -0.06
C LYS A 114 -11.87 -8.87 0.32
N LYS A 115 -10.76 -8.14 0.31
CA LYS A 115 -10.71 -6.73 0.71
C LYS A 115 -9.51 -6.01 0.14
N VAL A 116 -9.74 -4.78 -0.30
CA VAL A 116 -8.69 -3.80 -0.61
C VAL A 116 -8.75 -2.68 0.44
N VAL A 117 -7.59 -2.30 0.96
CA VAL A 117 -7.39 -1.15 1.83
C VAL A 117 -6.59 -0.12 1.05
N LEU A 118 -7.14 1.09 0.93
CA LEU A 118 -6.50 2.23 0.28
C LEU A 118 -5.91 3.17 1.33
N THR A 119 -4.61 3.40 1.28
CA THR A 119 -3.93 4.42 2.07
C THR A 119 -4.21 5.79 1.47
N SER A 120 -5.01 6.61 2.16
CA SER A 120 -5.28 8.00 1.77
C SER A 120 -4.42 8.99 2.58
N SER A 121 -4.68 10.29 2.46
CA SER A 121 -3.96 11.36 3.14
C SER A 121 -4.94 12.36 3.77
N CYS A 122 -4.57 12.98 4.89
CA CYS A 122 -5.33 14.09 5.47
C CYS A 122 -5.46 15.28 4.50
N ALA A 123 -4.50 15.45 3.58
CA ALA A 123 -4.57 16.46 2.52
C ALA A 123 -5.80 16.26 1.60
N ALA A 124 -6.28 15.02 1.44
CA ALA A 124 -7.46 14.73 0.63
C ALA A 124 -8.77 15.27 1.24
N ILE A 125 -8.79 15.56 2.55
CA ILE A 125 -9.97 16.07 3.27
C ILE A 125 -9.80 17.50 3.79
N ASN A 126 -8.56 18.00 3.90
CA ASN A 126 -8.27 19.34 4.41
C ASN A 126 -8.27 20.43 3.32
N GLY A 127 -8.37 20.07 2.05
CA GLY A 127 -8.64 21.04 0.98
C GLY A 127 -10.06 21.60 1.11
N LYS A 128 -10.30 22.85 0.71
CA LYS A 128 -11.65 23.42 0.53
C LYS A 128 -12.41 22.74 -0.62
N PHE A 129 -12.51 21.41 -0.61
CA PHE A 129 -13.37 20.64 -1.48
C PHE A 129 -14.73 20.56 -0.81
N HIS A 130 -15.74 21.15 -1.46
CA HIS A 130 -17.12 21.12 -0.99
C HIS A 130 -17.65 19.69 -1.17
N SER A 131 -17.53 18.85 -0.15
CA SER A 131 -18.33 17.63 -0.04
C SER A 131 -18.45 17.19 1.41
N THR A 132 -19.61 17.52 1.98
CA THR A 132 -20.19 16.90 3.16
C THR A 132 -20.37 15.40 2.91
N LEU A 133 -20.22 14.60 3.98
CA LEU A 133 -20.47 13.14 4.08
C LEU A 133 -19.26 12.25 3.81
N LEU A 134 -18.60 11.81 4.88
CA LEU A 134 -18.22 10.41 5.13
C LEU A 134 -17.42 10.31 6.44
N TYR A 135 -18.12 10.45 7.58
CA TYR A 135 -17.57 10.04 8.88
C TYR A 135 -18.62 9.24 9.65
N SER A 136 -18.92 8.02 9.16
CA SER A 136 -19.70 7.06 9.96
C SER A 136 -19.52 5.63 9.46
N LYS A 137 -18.40 5.00 9.84
CA LYS A 137 -18.23 3.54 10.11
C LYS A 137 -16.77 3.11 9.92
N ILE A 138 -15.90 3.49 10.85
CA ILE A 138 -14.61 2.82 11.03
C ILE A 138 -14.42 2.58 12.53
N SER A 139 -15.12 1.60 13.09
CA SER A 139 -14.94 1.26 14.51
C SER A 139 -15.24 -0.20 14.89
N SER A 140 -15.27 -1.15 13.96
CA SER A 140 -15.62 -2.54 14.32
C SER A 140 -14.80 -3.67 13.69
N LEU A 141 -13.54 -3.43 13.28
CA LEU A 141 -12.64 -4.52 12.91
C LEU A 141 -11.27 -4.33 13.57
N LYS A 142 -10.73 -5.39 14.15
CA LYS A 142 -9.35 -5.45 14.67
C LYS A 142 -8.30 -5.00 13.62
N PHE A 143 -8.61 -5.11 12.33
CA PHE A 143 -7.81 -4.63 11.19
C PHE A 143 -7.83 -3.10 11.00
N ALA A 144 -8.92 -2.42 11.41
CA ALA A 144 -8.98 -0.97 11.39
C ALA A 144 -8.10 -0.37 12.49
N ASN A 145 -8.06 -1.00 13.68
CA ASN A 145 -7.15 -0.61 14.76
C ASN A 145 -5.68 -0.81 14.37
N PHE A 146 -5.36 -1.88 13.64
CA PHE A 146 -4.02 -2.10 13.09
C PHE A 146 -3.58 -0.94 12.19
N LEU A 147 -4.37 -0.60 11.17
CA LEU A 147 -4.06 0.52 10.27
C LEU A 147 -4.03 1.86 11.01
N THR A 148 -4.94 2.06 11.96
CA THR A 148 -4.98 3.28 12.76
C THR A 148 -3.73 3.40 13.63
N GLU A 149 -3.23 2.32 14.22
CA GLU A 149 -1.95 2.33 14.94
C GLU A 149 -0.76 2.61 14.04
N VAL A 150 -0.68 2.00 12.85
CA VAL A 150 0.41 2.28 11.88
C VAL A 150 0.37 3.74 11.44
N PHE A 151 -0.81 4.25 11.08
CA PHE A 151 -1.00 5.63 10.65
C PHE A 151 -0.73 6.64 11.78
N PHE A 152 -1.24 6.43 13.00
CA PHE A 152 -1.03 7.36 14.11
C PHE A 152 0.42 7.35 14.62
N LYS A 153 1.08 6.18 14.68
CA LYS A 153 2.49 6.10 15.07
C LYS A 153 3.39 6.76 14.01
N LEU A 154 3.09 6.64 12.71
CA LEU A 154 3.90 7.29 11.67
C LEU A 154 3.56 8.76 11.44
N ALA A 155 2.29 9.18 11.53
CA ALA A 155 1.90 10.60 11.40
C ALA A 155 2.50 11.45 12.52
N ALA A 156 2.60 10.92 13.74
CA ALA A 156 3.28 11.58 14.84
C ALA A 156 4.78 11.78 14.55
N ILE A 157 5.46 10.81 13.93
CA ILE A 157 6.89 10.92 13.60
C ILE A 157 7.15 11.92 12.46
N VAL A 158 6.28 11.99 11.46
CA VAL A 158 6.41 12.95 10.34
C VAL A 158 6.03 14.37 10.77
N MET A 159 5.02 14.55 11.63
CA MET A 159 4.66 15.89 12.14
C MET A 159 5.59 16.43 13.23
N LEU A 160 6.37 15.58 13.91
CA LEU A 160 7.36 16.01 14.92
C LEU A 160 8.73 16.36 14.34
N ASN A 161 8.96 16.14 13.04
CA ASN A 161 10.22 16.46 12.35
C ASN A 161 10.04 17.48 11.20
N MET A 162 8.95 18.25 11.22
CA MET A 162 8.73 19.43 10.38
C MET A 162 8.71 20.70 11.23
#